data_AF-A0A1W2H3W2-F1
#
_entry.id   AF-A0A1W2H3W2-F1
#
_cell.length_a   1.000
_cell.length_b   1.000
_cell.length_c   1.000
_cell.angle_alpha   90.00
_cell.angle_beta   90.00
_cell.angle_gamma   90.00
#
_symmetry.space_group_name_H-M   'P 1'
#
loop_
_entity.id
_entity.type
_entity.pdbx_description
1 polymer ?
#
loop_
_entity_poly.entity_id
_entity_poly.type
_entity_poly.pdbx_seq_one_letter_code
_entity_poly.pdbx_strand_id
1 'polypeptide(L)'
;MKLILKSFFVVVLFLVMHVPAYAQCAMCRASIENNVSNGETSIGAGLNLGILYLFSMPYIIAAIIGFFWYRKAKKRKSKFIFHGEKY
;
A
#
# COMPACT_ATOMS: atom_id res chain seq x y z
N MET A 1 3.40 22.31 18.55
CA MET A 1 2.33 21.34 18.92
C MET A 1 1.02 21.52 18.16
N LYS A 2 0.40 22.71 18.14
CA LYS A 2 -0.91 22.92 17.46
C LYS A 2 -0.93 22.58 15.96
N LEU A 3 0.20 22.78 15.25
CA LEU A 3 0.34 22.43 13.83
C LEU A 3 0.38 20.90 13.59
N ILE A 4 1.07 20.17 14.47
CA ILE A 4 1.16 18.71 14.44
C ILE A 4 -0.22 18.11 14.77
N LEU A 5 -0.94 18.69 15.74
CA LEU A 5 -2.28 18.26 16.08
C LEU A 5 -3.30 18.52 14.96
N LYS A 6 -3.22 19.67 14.27
CA LYS A 6 -4.03 19.94 13.07
C LYS A 6 -3.72 18.96 11.94
N SER A 7 -2.44 18.70 11.68
CA SER A 7 -2.02 17.74 10.65
C SER A 7 -2.50 16.32 10.98
N PHE A 8 -2.35 15.89 12.23
CA PHE A 8 -2.87 14.61 12.71
C PHE A 8 -4.38 14.51 12.55
N PHE A 9 -5.13 15.56 12.92
CA PHE A 9 -6.58 15.59 12.78
C PHE A 9 -7.03 15.50 11.31
N VAL A 10 -6.34 16.18 10.39
CA VAL A 10 -6.61 16.09 8.94
C VAL A 10 -6.36 14.68 8.41
N VAL A 11 -5.27 14.03 8.84
CA VAL A 11 -4.97 12.64 8.45
C VAL A 11 -6.05 11.68 8.96
N VAL A 12 -6.44 11.81 10.24
CA VAL A 12 -7.51 10.98 10.82
C VAL A 12 -8.83 11.20 10.08
N LEU A 13 -9.19 12.46 9.78
CA LEU A 13 -10.40 12.77 9.03
C LEU A 13 -10.37 12.13 7.63
N PHE A 14 -9.24 12.18 6.95
CA PHE A 14 -9.08 11.58 5.62
C PHE A 14 -9.20 10.05 5.63
N LEU A 15 -8.77 9.40 6.72
CA LEU A 15 -8.86 7.94 6.88
C LEU A 15 -10.29 7.46 7.17
N VAL A 16 -11.13 8.30 7.77
CA VAL A 16 -12.52 7.95 8.14
C VAL A 16 -13.51 8.25 7.00
N MET A 17 -13.13 9.10 6.05
CA MET A 17 -13.97 9.45 4.90
C MET A 17 -13.99 8.30 3.88
N HIS A 18 -15.11 7.58 3.80
CA HIS A 18 -15.36 6.55 2.79
C HIS A 18 -16.24 7.11 1.66
N VAL A 19 -15.66 7.30 0.47
CA VAL A 19 -16.39 7.70 -0.74
C VAL A 19 -16.74 6.43 -1.55
N PRO A 20 -17.98 6.26 -2.05
CA PRO A 20 -18.31 5.14 -2.92
C PRO A 20 -17.42 5.16 -4.17
N ALA A 21 -16.59 4.14 -4.31
CA ALA A 21 -15.62 4.04 -5.39
C ALA A 21 -16.29 3.50 -6.67
N TYR A 22 -16.73 4.38 -7.56
CA TYR A 22 -16.97 4.01 -8.95
C TYR A 22 -15.63 3.66 -9.62
N ALA A 23 -15.60 2.62 -10.46
CA ALA A 23 -14.36 2.17 -11.11
C ALA A 23 -13.66 3.34 -11.83
N GLN A 24 -12.48 3.74 -11.34
CA GLN A 24 -11.79 4.95 -11.79
C GLN A 24 -10.91 4.74 -13.04
N CYS A 25 -10.88 3.54 -13.59
CA CYS A 25 -10.08 3.22 -14.78
C CYS A 25 -11.02 2.86 -15.94
N ALA A 26 -10.87 3.52 -17.09
CA ALA A 26 -11.73 3.30 -18.27
C ALA A 26 -11.73 1.84 -18.75
N MET A 27 -10.58 1.15 -18.66
CA MET A 27 -10.44 -0.29 -18.96
C MET A 27 -11.23 -1.18 -18.00
N CYS A 28 -11.20 -0.86 -16.71
CA CYS A 28 -11.90 -1.58 -15.66
C CYS A 28 -13.42 -1.49 -15.82
N ARG A 29 -13.91 -0.32 -16.22
CA ARG A 29 -15.32 -0.07 -16.54
C ARG A 29 -15.78 -0.84 -17.79
N ALA A 30 -15.02 -0.77 -18.89
CA ALA A 30 -15.35 -1.48 -20.12
C ALA A 30 -15.40 -3.01 -19.94
N SER A 31 -14.53 -3.57 -19.10
CA SER A 31 -14.55 -5.00 -18.78
C SER A 31 -15.79 -5.38 -17.96
N ILE A 32 -16.20 -4.58 -16.98
CA ILE A 32 -17.43 -4.83 -16.21
C ILE A 32 -18.68 -4.69 -17.09
N GLU A 33 -18.77 -3.64 -17.91
CA GLU A 33 -19.92 -3.42 -18.80
C GLU A 33 -20.11 -4.62 -19.74
N ASN A 34 -19.02 -5.18 -20.29
CA ASN A 34 -19.05 -6.40 -21.10
C ASN A 34 -19.46 -7.67 -20.33
N ASN A 35 -19.01 -7.84 -19.09
CA ASN A 35 -19.39 -8.99 -18.26
C ASN A 35 -20.86 -8.93 -17.81
N VAL A 36 -21.35 -7.73 -17.47
CA VAL A 36 -22.75 -7.49 -17.13
C VAL A 36 -23.66 -7.71 -18.34
N SER A 37 -23.26 -7.27 -19.53
CA SER A 37 -24.04 -7.52 -20.77
C SER A 37 -24.11 -9.01 -21.13
N ASN A 38 -23.16 -9.82 -20.66
CA ASN A 38 -23.15 -11.28 -20.83
C ASN A 38 -23.86 -12.04 -19.69
N GLY A 39 -24.49 -11.33 -18.74
CA GLY A 39 -25.29 -11.92 -17.67
C GLY A 39 -24.53 -12.21 -16.38
N GLU A 40 -23.23 -11.92 -16.28
CA GLU A 40 -22.43 -12.10 -15.07
C GLU A 40 -22.29 -10.78 -14.30
N THR A 41 -23.28 -10.46 -13.48
CA THR A 41 -23.33 -9.23 -12.67
C THR A 41 -22.43 -9.26 -11.44
N SER A 42 -21.93 -10.43 -11.03
CA SER A 42 -21.13 -10.64 -9.81
C SER A 42 -19.70 -10.11 -9.92
N ILE A 43 -19.17 -10.00 -11.14
CA ILE A 43 -17.77 -9.60 -11.41
C ILE A 43 -17.53 -8.11 -11.06
N GLY A 44 -18.59 -7.29 -11.10
CA GLY A 44 -18.49 -5.86 -10.82
C GLY A 44 -18.15 -5.50 -9.37
N ALA A 45 -18.49 -6.35 -8.40
CA ALA A 45 -18.33 -6.05 -6.97
C ALA A 45 -16.88 -6.20 -6.46
N GLY A 46 -16.05 -7.01 -7.12
CA GLY A 46 -14.70 -7.37 -6.66
C GLY A 46 -13.55 -6.57 -7.29
N LEU A 47 -13.82 -5.72 -8.29
CA LEU A 47 -12.75 -5.16 -9.12
C LEU A 47 -11.87 -4.13 -8.38
N ASN A 48 -12.47 -3.27 -7.56
CA ASN A 48 -11.72 -2.30 -6.77
C ASN A 48 -10.78 -2.98 -5.76
N LEU A 49 -11.18 -4.14 -5.23
CA LEU A 49 -10.30 -4.98 -4.40
C LEU A 49 -9.14 -5.55 -5.21
N GLY A 50 -9.38 -5.98 -6.44
CA GLY A 50 -8.33 -6.44 -7.36
C GLY A 50 -7.29 -5.34 -7.68
N ILE A 51 -7.74 -4.11 -7.96
CA ILE A 51 -6.85 -2.97 -8.22
C ILE A 51 -6.01 -2.63 -6.98
N LEU A 52 -6.63 -2.56 -5.80
CA LEU A 52 -5.93 -2.32 -4.54
C LEU A 52 -4.94 -3.44 -4.21
N TYR A 53 -5.28 -4.70 -4.49
CA TYR A 53 -4.39 -5.84 -4.30
C TYR A 53 -3.15 -5.74 -5.19
N LEU A 54 -3.33 -5.50 -6.49
CA LEU A 54 -2.23 -5.36 -7.45
C LEU A 54 -1.38 -4.11 -7.17
N PHE A 55 -2.00 -2.99 -6.78
CA PHE A 55 -1.29 -1.77 -6.46
C PHE A 55 -0.48 -1.89 -5.16
N SER A 56 -1.01 -2.56 -4.13
CA SER A 56 -0.34 -2.69 -2.83
C SER A 56 0.84 -3.67 -2.84
N MET A 57 0.77 -4.72 -3.67
CA MET A 57 1.81 -5.75 -3.80
C MET A 57 3.25 -5.22 -3.95
N PRO A 58 3.58 -4.34 -4.92
CA PRO A 58 4.95 -3.85 -5.09
C PRO A 58 5.47 -3.09 -3.87
N TYR A 59 4.61 -2.35 -3.16
CA TYR A 59 5.02 -1.62 -1.95
C TYR A 59 5.29 -2.56 -0.78
N ILE A 60 4.47 -3.60 -0.59
CA ILE A 60 4.67 -4.60 0.46
C ILE A 60 5.99 -5.34 0.21
N ILE A 61 6.25 -5.77 -1.03
CA ILE A 61 7.49 -6.45 -1.41
C ILE A 61 8.70 -5.56 -1.13
N ALA A 62 8.66 -4.29 -1.57
CA ALA A 62 9.74 -3.34 -1.33
C ALA A 62 9.99 -3.09 0.17
N ALA A 63 8.93 -2.97 0.98
CA ALA A 63 9.03 -2.78 2.42
C ALA A 63 9.68 -3.98 3.12
N ILE A 64 9.30 -5.21 2.74
CA ILE A 64 9.89 -6.43 3.28
C ILE A 64 11.40 -6.50 2.96
N ILE A 65 11.76 -6.27 1.70
CA ILE A 65 13.17 -6.28 1.26
C ILE A 65 13.97 -5.21 2.02
N GLY A 66 13.44 -3.98 2.08
CA GLY A 66 14.06 -2.87 2.81
C GLY A 66 14.27 -3.17 4.29
N PHE A 67 13.28 -3.76 4.95
CA PHE A 67 13.36 -4.15 6.36
C PHE A 67 14.46 -5.19 6.62
N PHE A 68 14.52 -6.24 5.80
CA PHE A 68 15.56 -7.26 5.92
C PHE A 68 16.96 -6.72 5.63
N TRP A 69 17.09 -5.85 4.62
CA TRP A 69 18.34 -5.20 4.29
C TRP A 69 18.82 -4.29 5.43
N TYR A 70 17.94 -3.45 5.98
CA TYR A 70 18.26 -2.59 7.12
C TYR A 70 18.69 -3.39 8.36
N ARG A 71 17.97 -4.48 8.67
CA ARG A 71 18.31 -5.35 9.82
C ARG A 71 19.68 -6.00 9.64
N LYS A 72 20.03 -6.46 8.44
CA LYS A 72 21.35 -7.03 8.13
C LYS A 72 22.45 -5.96 8.15
N ALA A 73 22.20 -4.78 7.58
CA ALA A 73 23.14 -3.67 7.58
C ALA A 73 23.48 -3.19 9.00
N LYS A 74 22.48 -3.06 9.89
CA LYS A 74 22.66 -2.69 11.29
C LYS A 74 23.51 -3.71 12.06
N LYS A 75 23.27 -5.02 11.84
CA LYS A 75 24.09 -6.10 12.43
C LYS A 75 25.55 -6.03 11.94
N ARG A 76 25.79 -5.77 10.65
CA ARG A 76 27.15 -5.60 10.11
C ARG A 76 27.86 -4.38 10.70
N LYS A 77 27.18 -3.24 10.82
CA LYS A 77 27.74 -2.04 11.46
C LYS A 77 28.15 -2.31 12.91
N SER A 78 27.29 -2.99 13.68
CA SER A 78 27.61 -3.37 15.07
C SER A 78 28.81 -4.31 15.16
N LYS A 79 28.91 -5.30 14.26
CA LYS A 79 30.06 -6.22 14.20
C LYS A 79 31.35 -5.50 13.81
N PHE A 80 31.28 -4.56 12.86
CA PHE A 80 32.43 -3.77 12.43
C PHE A 80 32.95 -2.85 13.55
N ILE A 81 32.07 -2.12 14.24
CA ILE A 81 32.43 -1.28 15.39
C ILE A 81 33.07 -2.13 16.52
N PHE A 82 32.48 -3.27 16.86
CA PHE A 82 33.03 -4.15 17.90
C PHE A 82 34.41 -4.71 17.55
N HIS A 83 34.67 -4.98 16.28
CA HIS A 83 35.99 -5.41 15.84
C HIS A 83 36.97 -4.23 15.84
N GLY A 84 36.54 -3.03 15.40
CA GLY A 84 37.32 -1.78 15.45
C GLY A 84 37.80 -1.34 16.83
N GLU A 85 37.07 -1.64 17.91
CA GLU A 85 37.54 -1.37 19.29
C GLU A 85 38.46 -2.46 19.86
N LYS A 86 38.59 -3.60 19.17
CA LYS A 86 39.47 -4.70 19.63
C LYS A 86 40.90 -4.61 19.10
N TYR A 87 41.25 -3.61 18.30
CA TYR A 87 42.61 -3.38 17.80
C TYR A 87 42.99 -1.90 17.89
#